data_AF-K2D009-F1
#
_entry.id   AF-K2D009-F1
#
_cell.length_a   1.000
_cell.length_b   1.000
_cell.length_c   1.000
_cell.angle_alpha   90.00
_cell.angle_beta   90.00
_cell.angle_gamma   90.00
#
_symmetry.space_group_name_H-M   'P 1'
#
loop_
_entity.id
_entity.type
_entity.pdbx_description
1 polymer ?
#
loop_
_entity_poly.entity_id
_entity_poly.type
_entity_poly.pdbx_seq_one_letter_code
_entity_poly.pdbx_strand_id
1 'polypeptide(L)'
;IAGNPGGGSYNWVINNGSGTSLGSSLIVLAADKPAFFYEGGTKVYTTTNTISRNAWHHIVASYDATSTTVTIYIDGRPDSTSSALTSWSGGTSAVRLGAFINDAHYFNGQIDDARIYNYALTAKQVQTVMNEGAVRRGPVTGAP
;
A
#
# COMPACT_ATOMS: atom_id res chain seq x y z
N ILE A 1 5.24 -10.09 -6.95
CA ILE A 1 3.86 -9.94 -7.48
C ILE A 1 3.78 -10.65 -8.82
N ALA A 2 2.85 -11.61 -8.97
CA ALA A 2 2.47 -12.20 -10.26
C ALA A 2 1.25 -11.46 -10.83
N GLY A 3 1.03 -11.48 -12.15
CA GLY A 3 -0.04 -10.73 -12.81
C GLY A 3 -1.45 -11.03 -12.24
N ASN A 4 -2.38 -10.08 -12.36
CA ASN A 4 -3.74 -10.19 -11.83
C ASN A 4 -4.55 -11.26 -12.57
N PRO A 5 -4.94 -12.38 -11.93
CA PRO A 5 -5.75 -13.42 -12.56
C PRO A 5 -7.24 -13.03 -12.72
N GLY A 6 -7.72 -11.98 -12.04
CA GLY A 6 -9.12 -11.54 -12.06
C GLY A 6 -9.49 -10.54 -13.17
N GLY A 7 -8.59 -10.29 -14.14
CA GLY A 7 -8.85 -9.42 -15.29
C GLY A 7 -8.96 -7.91 -15.00
N GLY A 8 -8.79 -7.48 -13.74
CA GLY A 8 -8.81 -6.06 -13.35
C GLY A 8 -7.43 -5.39 -13.40
N SER A 9 -7.39 -4.06 -13.47
CA SER A 9 -6.13 -3.30 -13.50
C SER A 9 -5.43 -3.14 -12.15
N TYR A 10 -5.94 -3.78 -11.07
CA TYR A 10 -5.56 -3.50 -9.68
C TYR A 10 -5.33 -4.78 -8.88
N ASN A 11 -4.21 -4.83 -8.14
CA ASN A 11 -3.93 -5.84 -7.12
C ASN A 11 -4.08 -5.18 -5.73
N TRP A 12 -5.06 -5.60 -4.95
CA TRP A 12 -5.39 -4.97 -3.66
C TRP A 12 -4.54 -5.57 -2.54
N VAL A 13 -3.65 -4.78 -1.94
CA VAL A 13 -2.75 -5.26 -0.87
C VAL A 13 -3.38 -5.04 0.50
N ILE A 14 -3.81 -3.81 0.79
CA ILE A 14 -4.53 -3.45 2.02
C ILE A 14 -5.71 -2.58 1.62
N ASN A 15 -6.92 -2.95 2.06
CA ASN A 15 -8.14 -2.23 1.73
C ASN A 15 -9.00 -2.01 2.97
N ASN A 16 -9.55 -0.81 3.14
CA ASN A 16 -10.66 -0.56 4.08
C ASN A 16 -11.81 0.26 3.44
N GLY A 17 -11.85 0.32 2.11
CA GLY A 17 -12.85 1.06 1.36
C GLY A 17 -14.03 0.19 0.90
N SER A 18 -15.22 0.77 0.90
CA SER A 18 -16.46 0.12 0.43
C SER A 18 -16.70 0.22 -1.08
N GLY A 19 -15.83 0.92 -1.81
CA GLY A 19 -15.99 1.21 -3.24
C GLY A 19 -16.97 2.34 -3.57
N THR A 20 -17.53 3.04 -2.58
CA THR A 20 -18.63 4.00 -2.82
C THR A 20 -18.49 5.39 -2.21
N SER A 21 -17.59 5.63 -1.24
CA SER A 21 -17.25 7.02 -0.82
C SER A 21 -16.27 7.14 0.35
N LEU A 22 -16.13 6.11 1.20
CA LEU A 22 -15.27 6.15 2.38
C LEU A 22 -14.21 5.05 2.35
N GLY A 23 -13.06 5.35 2.96
CA GLY A 23 -11.93 4.44 3.09
C GLY A 23 -10.79 4.65 2.10
N SER A 24 -9.70 3.97 2.39
CA SER A 24 -8.43 4.03 1.68
C SER A 24 -7.88 2.65 1.41
N SER A 25 -6.95 2.56 0.48
CA SER A 25 -6.31 1.32 0.13
C SER A 25 -4.89 1.54 -0.35
N LEU A 26 -4.00 0.64 0.06
CA LEU A 26 -2.73 0.46 -0.60
C LEU A 26 -2.90 -0.64 -1.64
N ILE A 27 -2.62 -0.30 -2.90
CA ILE A 27 -2.75 -1.23 -4.03
C ILE A 27 -1.48 -1.22 -4.89
N VAL A 28 -1.36 -2.22 -5.75
CA VAL A 28 -0.39 -2.22 -6.85
C VAL A 28 -1.14 -2.26 -8.17
N LEU A 29 -0.93 -1.26 -9.01
CA LEU A 29 -1.54 -1.14 -10.33
C LEU A 29 -0.98 -2.20 -11.30
N ALA A 30 -1.68 -2.47 -12.40
CA ALA A 30 -1.25 -3.38 -13.47
C ALA A 30 0.08 -3.01 -14.13
N ALA A 31 0.54 -1.76 -13.96
CA ALA A 31 1.86 -1.29 -14.38
C ALA A 31 2.97 -1.50 -13.32
N ASP A 32 2.72 -2.32 -12.30
CA ASP A 32 3.60 -2.56 -11.16
C ASP A 32 3.97 -1.29 -10.39
N LYS A 33 3.05 -0.32 -10.34
CA LYS A 33 3.21 0.92 -9.57
C LYS A 33 2.39 0.82 -8.29
N PRO A 34 3.01 0.88 -7.10
CA PRO A 34 2.27 1.10 -5.87
C PRO A 34 1.41 2.35 -5.95
N ALA A 35 0.22 2.29 -5.36
CA ALA A 35 -0.68 3.42 -5.31
C ALA A 35 -1.47 3.45 -4.00
N PHE A 36 -1.77 4.66 -3.54
CA PHE A 36 -2.65 4.93 -2.42
C PHE A 36 -3.97 5.49 -2.92
N PHE A 37 -5.03 4.72 -2.74
CA PHE A 37 -6.41 5.12 -3.03
C PHE A 37 -7.02 5.71 -1.77
N TYR A 38 -7.78 6.77 -1.90
CA TYR A 38 -8.54 7.39 -0.81
C TYR A 38 -9.89 7.92 -1.34
N GLU A 39 -10.77 8.34 -0.44
CA GLU A 39 -12.16 8.74 -0.76
C GLU A 39 -12.94 7.64 -1.51
N GLY A 40 -12.91 6.42 -0.96
CA GLY A 40 -13.65 5.30 -1.55
C GLY A 40 -13.10 4.85 -2.91
N GLY A 41 -11.87 5.26 -3.25
CA GLY A 41 -11.19 4.90 -4.48
C GLY A 41 -11.40 5.84 -5.66
N THR A 42 -12.00 7.02 -5.42
CA THR A 42 -12.21 8.05 -6.45
C THR A 42 -10.94 8.86 -6.72
N LYS A 43 -9.99 8.88 -5.78
CA LYS A 43 -8.70 9.56 -5.93
C LYS A 43 -7.55 8.59 -5.68
N VAL A 44 -6.49 8.75 -6.47
CA VAL A 44 -5.37 7.81 -6.57
C VAL A 44 -4.06 8.57 -6.61
N TYR A 45 -3.14 8.22 -5.72
CA TYR A 45 -1.74 8.63 -5.80
C TYR A 45 -0.89 7.44 -6.18
N THR A 46 -0.22 7.56 -7.32
CA THR A 46 0.60 6.48 -7.87
C THR A 46 2.06 6.88 -7.80
N THR A 47 2.93 5.92 -7.49
CA THR A 47 4.37 6.10 -7.54
C THR A 47 4.87 6.41 -8.96
N THR A 48 5.96 7.14 -9.04
CA THR A 48 6.71 7.37 -10.27
C THR A 48 7.51 6.15 -10.66
N ASN A 49 8.13 5.44 -9.71
CA ASN A 49 8.83 4.19 -9.97
C ASN A 49 7.90 2.97 -9.95
N THR A 50 8.30 1.94 -10.69
CA THR A 50 7.70 0.61 -10.66
C THR A 50 8.47 -0.29 -9.71
N ILE A 51 7.82 -1.30 -9.16
CA ILE A 51 8.48 -2.39 -8.42
C ILE A 51 8.70 -3.59 -9.32
N SER A 52 9.75 -4.36 -9.05
CA SER A 52 10.03 -5.57 -9.82
C SER A 52 9.10 -6.71 -9.40
N ARG A 53 8.82 -7.61 -10.35
CA ARG A 53 8.07 -8.82 -10.06
C ARG A 53 8.98 -9.88 -9.43
N ASN A 54 8.37 -10.80 -8.70
CA ASN A 54 9.06 -11.92 -8.04
C ASN A 54 10.20 -11.52 -7.08
N ALA A 55 10.15 -10.30 -6.55
CA ALA A 55 11.00 -9.82 -5.47
C ALA A 55 10.12 -9.28 -4.34
N TRP A 56 10.68 -9.25 -3.12
CA TRP A 56 10.07 -8.54 -2.01
C TRP A 56 10.33 -7.05 -2.11
N HIS A 57 9.32 -6.29 -1.70
CA HIS A 57 9.38 -4.84 -1.62
C HIS A 57 8.72 -4.38 -0.34
N HIS A 58 9.34 -3.43 0.34
CA HIS A 58 8.75 -2.77 1.49
C HIS A 58 8.03 -1.50 1.03
N ILE A 59 6.69 -1.51 1.11
CA ILE A 59 5.84 -0.40 0.64
C ILE A 59 5.12 0.23 1.83
N VAL A 60 5.21 1.56 1.93
CA VAL A 60 4.50 2.34 2.95
C VAL A 60 3.76 3.49 2.28
N ALA A 61 2.49 3.67 2.60
CA ALA A 61 1.78 4.93 2.38
C ALA A 61 1.62 5.63 3.74
N SER A 62 2.18 6.82 3.87
CA SER A 62 2.11 7.65 5.08
C SER A 62 1.25 8.87 4.77
N TYR A 63 0.20 9.10 5.55
CA TYR A 63 -0.65 10.29 5.45
C TYR A 63 -0.46 11.15 6.69
N ASP A 64 -0.01 12.39 6.48
CA ASP A 64 0.03 13.43 7.49
C ASP A 64 -1.22 14.32 7.33
N ALA A 65 -2.14 14.23 8.30
CA ALA A 65 -3.36 15.02 8.31
C ALA A 65 -3.13 16.51 8.63
N THR A 66 -2.03 16.87 9.29
CA THR A 66 -1.69 18.26 9.60
C THR A 66 -1.26 19.01 8.35
N SER A 67 -0.44 18.38 7.51
CA SER A 67 0.03 18.94 6.24
C SER A 67 -0.76 18.46 5.01
N THR A 68 -1.81 17.66 5.24
CA THR A 68 -2.63 16.99 4.21
C THR A 68 -1.81 16.34 3.10
N THR A 69 -0.71 15.70 3.48
CA THR A 69 0.29 15.15 2.56
C THR A 69 0.30 13.63 2.63
N VAL A 70 0.24 12.96 1.48
CA VAL A 70 0.59 11.53 1.35
C VAL A 70 1.99 11.41 0.78
N THR A 71 2.78 10.55 1.41
CA THR A 71 4.06 10.07 0.87
C THR A 71 4.01 8.55 0.73
N ILE A 72 4.33 8.06 -0.46
CA ILE A 72 4.54 6.63 -0.71
C ILE A 72 6.05 6.36 -0.71
N TYR A 73 6.46 5.35 0.03
CA TYR A 73 7.84 4.87 0.10
C TYR A 73 7.94 3.50 -0.56
N ILE A 74 9.01 3.31 -1.34
CA ILE A 74 9.44 2.03 -1.90
C ILE A 74 10.82 1.73 -1.31
N ASP A 75 10.97 0.58 -0.66
CA ASP A 75 12.25 0.07 -0.13
C ASP A 75 12.98 1.11 0.73
N GLY A 76 12.20 1.78 1.60
CA GLY A 76 12.70 2.75 2.58
C GLY A 76 12.98 4.15 2.04
N ARG A 77 12.70 4.41 0.76
CA ARG A 77 12.92 5.72 0.10
C ARG A 77 11.61 6.33 -0.34
N PRO A 78 11.39 7.65 -0.12
CA PRO A 78 10.20 8.32 -0.63
C PRO A 78 10.23 8.33 -2.16
N ASP A 79 9.10 8.02 -2.78
CA ASP A 79 8.96 7.99 -4.23
C ASP A 79 8.06 9.11 -4.74
N SER A 80 6.83 9.18 -4.22
CA SER A 80 5.85 10.18 -4.61
C SER A 80 5.30 10.88 -3.37
N THR A 81 5.30 12.22 -3.41
CA THR A 81 4.68 13.08 -2.38
C THR A 81 3.62 13.93 -3.04
N SER A 82 2.41 13.98 -2.47
CA SER A 82 1.35 14.89 -2.90
C SER A 82 0.76 15.64 -1.71
N SER A 83 0.74 16.97 -1.81
CA SER A 83 0.14 17.90 -0.86
C SER A 83 -1.14 18.49 -1.45
N ALA A 84 -2.24 17.74 -1.43
CA ALA A 84 -3.54 18.22 -1.90
C ALA A 84 -4.72 17.35 -1.40
N LEU A 85 -4.62 16.84 -0.17
CA LEU A 85 -5.70 16.04 0.38
C LEU A 85 -6.75 16.92 1.06
N THR A 86 -8.01 16.77 0.64
CA THR A 86 -9.15 17.05 1.50
C THR A 86 -9.05 16.17 2.74
N SER A 87 -9.50 16.67 3.90
CA SER A 87 -9.40 15.96 5.17
C SER A 87 -9.97 14.54 5.04
N TRP A 88 -9.13 13.54 5.30
CA TRP A 88 -9.53 12.13 5.26
C TRP A 88 -10.08 11.72 6.63
N SER A 89 -11.33 11.29 6.67
CA SER A 89 -12.03 10.86 7.90
C SER A 89 -11.92 9.36 8.20
N GLY A 90 -11.15 8.62 7.40
CA GLY A 90 -11.03 7.16 7.53
C GLY A 90 -12.05 6.37 6.71
N GLY A 91 -11.97 5.04 6.82
CA GLY A 91 -12.93 4.11 6.20
C GLY A 91 -13.81 3.46 7.25
N THR A 92 -15.01 3.06 6.85
CA THR A 92 -16.01 2.42 7.72
C THR A 92 -16.05 0.90 7.58
N SER A 93 -15.29 0.34 6.64
CA SER A 93 -15.27 -1.10 6.37
C SER A 93 -14.14 -1.81 7.13
N ALA A 94 -14.33 -3.11 7.37
CA ALA A 94 -13.27 -3.95 7.91
C ALA A 94 -12.02 -3.91 7.01
N VAL A 95 -10.85 -3.93 7.63
CA VAL A 95 -9.58 -4.02 6.90
C VAL A 95 -9.47 -5.40 6.27
N ARG A 96 -9.17 -5.44 4.98
CA ARG A 96 -8.86 -6.65 4.21
C ARG A 96 -7.41 -6.61 3.76
N LEU A 97 -6.76 -7.76 3.83
CA LEU A 97 -5.44 -7.99 3.26
C LEU A 97 -5.59 -8.83 2.00
N GLY A 98 -4.96 -8.40 0.91
CA GLY A 98 -4.89 -9.17 -0.32
C GLY A 98 -6.17 -9.21 -1.16
N ALA A 99 -7.22 -8.47 -0.83
CA ALA A 99 -8.49 -8.50 -1.56
C ALA A 99 -9.29 -7.20 -1.49
N PHE A 100 -10.09 -6.95 -2.53
CA PHE A 100 -11.17 -5.97 -2.54
C PHE A 100 -12.44 -6.54 -1.89
N ILE A 101 -13.44 -5.69 -1.63
CA ILE A 101 -14.64 -6.04 -0.82
C ILE A 101 -15.42 -7.27 -1.32
N ASN A 102 -15.44 -7.53 -2.62
CA ASN A 102 -16.17 -8.65 -3.25
C ASN A 102 -15.27 -9.84 -3.60
N ASP A 103 -14.00 -9.82 -3.20
CA ASP A 103 -12.98 -10.83 -3.48
C ASP A 103 -12.76 -11.12 -4.99
N ALA A 104 -13.34 -10.32 -5.90
CA ALA A 104 -13.16 -10.45 -7.35
C ALA A 104 -11.83 -9.85 -7.83
N HIS A 105 -11.22 -8.99 -7.00
CA HIS A 105 -9.91 -8.39 -7.25
C HIS A 105 -9.01 -8.66 -6.06
N TYR A 106 -7.99 -9.47 -6.26
CA TYR A 106 -7.11 -9.93 -5.19
C TYR A 106 -5.64 -9.79 -5.58
N PHE A 107 -4.81 -9.71 -4.56
CA PHE A 107 -3.37 -9.69 -4.70
C PHE A 107 -2.85 -11.09 -5.01
N ASN A 108 -2.12 -11.21 -6.11
CA ASN A 108 -1.44 -12.43 -6.49
C ASN A 108 0.05 -12.34 -6.09
N GLY A 109 0.35 -12.70 -4.85
CA GLY A 109 1.69 -12.67 -4.30
C GLY A 109 1.73 -13.02 -2.81
N GLN A 110 2.89 -12.79 -2.20
CA GLN A 110 3.10 -12.98 -0.77
C GLN A 110 3.05 -11.62 -0.06
N ILE A 111 2.43 -11.59 1.11
CA ILE A 111 2.37 -10.43 2.02
C ILE A 111 2.99 -10.90 3.33
N ASP A 112 3.90 -10.10 3.88
CA ASP A 112 4.47 -10.30 5.21
C ASP A 112 4.56 -8.96 5.95
N ASP A 113 4.60 -9.00 7.27
CA ASP A 113 4.77 -7.87 8.19
C ASP A 113 3.83 -6.67 7.94
N ALA A 114 2.54 -6.95 7.74
CA ALA A 114 1.53 -5.92 7.54
C ALA A 114 1.26 -5.13 8.84
N ARG A 115 1.43 -3.80 8.79
CA ARG A 115 1.24 -2.89 9.94
C ARG A 115 0.40 -1.68 9.55
N ILE A 116 -0.39 -1.18 10.50
CA ILE A 116 -1.17 0.06 10.39
C ILE A 116 -0.83 0.95 11.58
N TYR A 117 -0.53 2.22 11.32
CA TYR A 117 -0.21 3.22 12.33
C TYR A 117 -1.28 4.30 12.35
N ASN A 118 -1.58 4.82 13.53
CA ASN A 118 -2.49 5.96 13.71
C ASN A 118 -1.76 7.33 13.63
N TYR A 119 -0.54 7.34 13.11
CA TYR A 119 0.27 8.54 12.88
C TYR A 119 1.10 8.39 11.60
N ALA A 120 1.47 9.52 11.01
CA ALA A 120 2.36 9.55 9.86
C ALA A 120 3.78 9.09 10.26
N LEU A 121 4.30 8.08 9.58
CA LEU A 121 5.70 7.68 9.74
C LEU A 121 6.60 8.69 9.06
N THR A 122 7.69 9.07 9.74
CA THR A 122 8.81 9.80 9.15
C THR A 122 9.66 8.88 8.28
N ALA A 123 10.46 9.45 7.36
CA ALA A 123 11.37 8.66 6.52
C ALA A 123 12.33 7.78 7.34
N LYS A 124 12.81 8.27 8.49
CA LYS A 124 13.67 7.49 9.40
C LYS A 124 12.91 6.32 10.02
N GLN A 125 11.68 6.53 10.47
CA GLN A 125 10.86 5.45 11.02
C GLN A 125 10.52 4.38 9.97
N VAL A 126 10.25 4.79 8.73
CA VAL A 126 10.05 3.84 7.61
C VAL A 126 11.27 2.96 7.41
N GLN A 127 12.48 3.55 7.43
CA GLN A 127 13.72 2.77 7.33
C GLN A 127 13.93 1.84 8.53
N THR A 128 13.60 2.28 9.75
CA THR A 128 13.66 1.41 10.92
C THR A 128 12.72 0.22 10.77
N VAL A 129 11.45 0.45 10.44
CA VAL A 129 10.43 -0.60 10.29
C VAL A 129 10.84 -1.61 9.21
N MET A 130 11.33 -1.14 8.06
CA MET A 130 11.84 -2.01 6.98
C MET A 130 12.93 -2.95 7.49
N ASN A 131 13.85 -2.44 8.30
CA ASN A 131 14.97 -3.21 8.83
C ASN A 131 14.58 -4.10 10.02
N GLU A 132 13.47 -3.85 10.70
CA GLU A 132 12.97 -4.74 11.76
C GLU A 132 12.45 -6.08 11.21
N GLY A 133 11.84 -6.06 10.02
CA GLY A 133 11.33 -7.26 9.34
C GLY A 133 12.44 -8.16 8.78
N ALA A 134 13.56 -7.57 8.33
CA ALA A 134 14.68 -8.28 7.72
C ALA A 134 15.40 -9.27 8.65
N VAL A 135 15.22 -9.16 9.98
CA VAL A 135 16.04 -9.90 10.95
C VAL A 135 15.33 -11.13 11.54
N ARG A 136 14.03 -11.35 11.28
CA ARG A 136 13.27 -12.26 12.17
C ARG A 136 12.68 -13.56 11.62
N ARG A 137 12.02 -13.69 10.46
CA ARG A 137 11.32 -14.96 10.11
C ARG A 137 11.11 -15.30 8.61
N GLY A 138 12.05 -14.98 7.72
CA GLY A 138 12.02 -15.50 6.34
C GLY A 138 12.56 -16.94 6.22
N PRO A 139 12.08 -17.78 5.28
CA PRO A 139 12.72 -19.07 4.99
C PRO A 139 14.17 -18.86 4.55
N VAL A 140 15.07 -19.77 4.94
CA VAL A 140 16.52 -19.73 4.60
C VAL A 140 16.83 -19.90 3.10
N THR A 141 15.79 -20.09 2.28
CA THR A 141 15.85 -20.16 0.82
C THR A 141 14.57 -19.58 0.22
N GLY A 142 14.73 -18.77 -0.84
CA GLY A 142 13.70 -17.85 -1.33
C GLY A 142 13.94 -16.47 -0.71
N ALA A 143 14.02 -15.44 -1.55
CA ALA A 143 14.45 -14.11 -1.12
C ALA A 143 13.62 -13.59 0.06
N PRO A 144 14.21 -12.85 1.03
CA PRO A 144 13.51 -11.85 1.82
C PRO A 144 13.17 -10.61 0.98
#